data_AF-A0A3E0WTS4-F1
#
_entry.id   AF-A0A3E0WTS4-F1
#
_cell.length_a   1.000
_cell.length_b   1.000
_cell.length_c   1.000
_cell.angle_alpha   90.00
_cell.angle_beta   90.00
_cell.angle_gamma   90.00
#
_symmetry.space_group_name_H-M   'P 1'
#
loop_
_entity.id
_entity.type
_entity.pdbx_description
1 polymer ?
#
loop_
_entity_poly.entity_id
_entity_poly.type
_entity_poly.pdbx_seq_one_letter_code
_entity_poly.pdbx_strand_id
1 'polypeptide(L)'
;MITSDSDRTRLEQALALRDLSDPEQGPHAIQDIVYLAHETLAKHWGCRRQLHRESVLTTRPSTNNARTLSLRQRAAASALALLRSLSLDPPEDVLLVLPGLVVRNPKRPSPQAAHQLALVRLVERELGGIELAEMVQKTIKSVLPKQPYRLLPIADDDTLNSMQIDARDGRNWMPIGRCGRIKPASLHNCGINPNTHSALLLELELDDIVALRKSLPDIALLRSENADVAQQMLNLEPYEAIGEEARKTAQVS
;
A
#
# COMPACT_ATOMS: atom_id res chain seq x y z
N MET A 1 10.03 -17.80 -8.74
CA MET A 1 11.12 -18.06 -9.70
C MET A 1 10.55 -17.75 -11.07
N ILE A 2 11.20 -16.93 -11.89
CA ILE A 2 10.77 -16.72 -13.27
C ILE A 2 11.35 -17.89 -14.07
N THR A 3 10.59 -18.98 -14.16
CA THR A 3 11.08 -20.25 -14.72
C THR A 3 10.30 -20.72 -15.92
N SER A 4 9.18 -20.07 -16.21
CA SER A 4 8.31 -20.38 -17.34
C SER A 4 8.16 -19.16 -18.26
N ASP A 5 7.87 -19.40 -19.53
CA ASP A 5 7.49 -18.32 -20.47
C ASP A 5 6.29 -17.51 -19.94
N SER A 6 5.37 -18.15 -19.20
CA SER A 6 4.26 -17.45 -18.56
C SER A 6 4.70 -16.44 -17.49
N ASP A 7 5.76 -16.75 -16.74
CA ASP A 7 6.29 -15.84 -15.72
C ASP A 7 7.05 -14.68 -16.37
N ARG A 8 7.69 -14.94 -17.52
CA ARG A 8 8.38 -13.91 -18.31
C ARG A 8 7.38 -12.93 -18.91
N THR A 9 6.31 -13.40 -19.55
CA THR A 9 5.25 -12.53 -20.08
C THR A 9 4.61 -11.69 -18.98
N ARG A 10 4.37 -12.26 -17.79
CA ARG A 10 3.86 -11.51 -16.63
C ARG A 10 4.83 -10.45 -16.15
N LEU A 11 6.13 -10.76 -16.14
CA LEU A 11 7.15 -9.78 -15.82
C LEU A 11 7.13 -8.64 -16.83
N GLU A 12 7.13 -8.95 -18.12
CA GLU A 12 7.09 -7.94 -19.19
C GLU A 12 5.84 -7.06 -19.08
N GLN A 13 4.67 -7.65 -18.80
CA GLN A 13 3.44 -6.91 -18.53
C GLN A 13 3.55 -6.01 -17.29
N ALA A 14 4.09 -6.54 -16.18
CA ALA A 14 4.24 -5.76 -14.95
C ALA A 14 5.22 -4.58 -15.11
N LEU A 15 6.28 -4.76 -15.88
CA LEU A 15 7.26 -3.71 -16.20
C LEU A 15 6.71 -2.67 -17.18
N ALA A 16 5.77 -3.06 -18.04
CA ALA A 16 5.12 -2.13 -18.96
C ALA A 16 4.04 -1.26 -18.30
N LEU A 17 3.61 -1.62 -17.08
CA LEU A 17 2.56 -0.87 -16.38
C LEU A 17 3.12 0.40 -15.75
N ARG A 18 2.44 1.51 -16.05
CA ARG A 18 2.63 2.79 -15.37
C ARG A 18 2.39 2.64 -13.87
N ASP A 19 3.36 3.02 -13.05
CA ASP A 19 3.17 3.21 -11.61
C ASP A 19 2.48 4.56 -11.38
N LEU A 20 1.19 4.52 -11.07
CA LEU A 20 0.37 5.71 -10.83
C LEU A 20 0.78 6.44 -9.55
N SER A 21 1.48 5.76 -8.64
CA SER A 21 2.01 6.40 -7.45
C SER A 21 3.28 7.20 -7.73
N ASP A 22 3.92 7.05 -8.90
CA ASP A 22 5.19 7.66 -9.27
C ASP A 22 5.00 8.97 -10.06
N PRO A 23 5.39 10.14 -9.50
CA PRO A 23 5.27 11.42 -10.20
C PRO A 23 6.12 11.51 -11.47
N GLU A 24 7.23 10.76 -11.57
CA GLU A 24 8.06 10.74 -12.79
C GLU A 24 7.31 10.12 -13.97
N GLN A 25 6.31 9.29 -13.68
CA GLN A 25 5.43 8.68 -14.67
C GLN A 25 4.15 9.50 -14.87
N GLY A 26 4.10 10.74 -14.38
CA GLY A 26 3.01 11.70 -14.55
C GLY A 26 2.04 11.77 -13.36
N PRO A 27 1.25 12.85 -13.26
CA PRO A 27 0.37 13.10 -12.11
C PRO A 27 -0.80 12.11 -12.03
N HIS A 28 -1.23 11.81 -10.81
CA HIS A 28 -2.39 10.97 -10.52
C HIS A 28 -2.84 11.11 -9.05
N ALA A 29 -4.13 10.96 -8.78
CA ALA A 29 -4.75 11.09 -7.46
C ALA A 29 -4.25 10.09 -6.40
N ILE A 30 -3.65 8.98 -6.84
CA ILE A 30 -2.98 8.03 -5.94
C ILE A 30 -1.83 8.71 -5.17
N GLN A 31 -1.16 9.67 -5.80
CA GLN A 31 -0.06 10.42 -5.19
C GLN A 31 -0.58 11.27 -4.02
N ASP A 32 -1.79 11.84 -4.13
CA ASP A 32 -2.44 12.56 -3.05
C ASP A 32 -2.75 11.66 -1.87
N ILE A 33 -3.21 10.42 -2.10
CA ILE A 33 -3.44 9.44 -1.03
C ILE A 33 -2.13 9.11 -0.31
N VAL A 34 -1.04 8.88 -1.06
CA VAL A 34 0.29 8.61 -0.48
C VAL A 34 0.73 9.79 0.38
N TYR A 35 0.60 11.02 -0.15
CA TYR A 35 0.96 12.24 0.55
C TYR A 35 0.17 12.42 1.84
N LEU A 36 -1.17 12.38 1.77
CA LEU A 36 -2.06 12.55 2.92
C LEU A 36 -1.76 11.56 4.04
N ALA A 37 -1.53 10.29 3.68
CA ALA A 37 -1.27 9.23 4.65
C ALA A 37 0.03 9.48 5.43
N HIS A 38 1.15 9.70 4.74
CA HIS A 38 2.43 9.86 5.43
C HIS A 38 2.58 11.23 6.11
N GLU A 39 2.01 12.30 5.53
CA GLU A 39 2.08 13.66 6.07
C GLU A 39 1.32 13.76 7.40
N THR A 40 0.13 13.14 7.46
CA THR A 40 -0.68 13.10 8.68
C THR A 40 0.06 12.41 9.83
N LEU A 41 0.69 11.27 9.55
CA LEU A 41 1.44 10.51 10.56
C LEU A 41 2.70 11.24 11.01
N ALA A 42 3.50 11.75 10.06
CA ALA A 42 4.72 12.48 10.38
C ALA A 42 4.45 13.75 11.21
N LYS A 43 3.40 14.51 10.87
CA LYS A 43 2.95 15.66 11.68
C LYS A 43 2.50 15.24 13.07
N HIS A 44 1.74 14.16 13.17
CA HIS A 44 1.22 13.70 14.45
C HIS A 44 2.32 13.25 15.41
N TRP A 45 3.35 12.57 14.90
CA TRP A 45 4.43 12.01 15.70
C TRP A 45 5.65 12.91 15.80
N GLY A 46 5.78 13.94 14.95
CA GLY A 46 6.97 14.77 14.88
C GLY A 46 8.21 14.03 14.37
N CYS A 47 8.02 12.92 13.63
CA CYS A 47 9.12 12.06 13.19
C CYS A 47 9.61 12.41 11.78
N ARG A 48 10.85 12.02 11.48
CA ARG A 48 11.42 12.15 10.13
C ARG A 48 10.78 11.14 9.18
N ARG A 49 10.70 11.50 7.91
CA ARG A 49 10.21 10.61 6.84
C ARG A 49 11.33 10.19 5.93
N GLN A 50 11.28 8.95 5.46
CA GLN A 50 12.08 8.50 4.33
C GLN A 50 11.19 7.81 3.32
N LEU A 51 11.14 8.36 2.10
CA LEU A 51 10.38 7.77 1.00
C LEU A 51 11.31 6.88 0.18
N HIS A 52 10.90 5.64 -0.03
CA HIS A 52 11.67 4.65 -0.77
C HIS A 52 10.78 3.99 -1.82
N ARG A 53 11.17 4.11 -3.09
CA ARG A 53 10.52 3.40 -4.20
C ARG A 53 11.32 2.18 -4.56
N GLU A 54 10.66 1.04 -4.54
CA GLU A 54 11.25 -0.25 -4.84
C GLU A 54 10.76 -0.74 -6.19
N SER A 55 11.63 -1.46 -6.90
CA SER A 55 11.25 -2.08 -8.16
C SER A 55 10.12 -3.09 -7.95
N VAL A 56 9.29 -3.27 -8.98
CA VAL A 56 8.34 -4.40 -9.05
C VAL A 56 9.06 -5.76 -9.03
N LEU A 57 10.38 -5.76 -9.29
CA LEU A 57 11.27 -6.89 -9.11
C LEU A 57 11.89 -6.89 -7.70
N THR A 58 11.79 -8.01 -7.01
CA THR A 58 12.44 -8.25 -5.72
C THR A 58 13.25 -9.54 -5.76
N THR A 59 14.25 -9.64 -4.88
CA THR A 59 15.04 -10.85 -4.71
C THR A 59 14.56 -11.66 -3.52
N ARG A 60 14.39 -12.97 -3.68
CA ARG A 60 14.12 -13.89 -2.57
C ARG A 60 15.28 -14.86 -2.36
N PRO A 61 15.56 -15.24 -1.10
CA PRO A 61 16.51 -16.32 -0.81
C PRO A 61 16.05 -17.63 -1.45
N SER A 62 16.97 -18.39 -2.02
CA SER A 62 16.75 -19.77 -2.48
C SER A 62 17.54 -20.76 -1.61
N THR A 63 17.33 -22.06 -1.83
CA THR A 63 17.87 -23.17 -1.02
C THR A 63 19.40 -23.20 -0.89
N ASN A 64 20.14 -22.44 -1.71
CA ASN A 64 21.61 -22.46 -1.78
C ASN A 64 22.26 -21.09 -1.49
N ASN A 65 21.65 -20.21 -0.70
CA ASN A 65 22.07 -18.81 -0.51
C ASN A 65 22.10 -17.96 -1.80
N ALA A 66 21.69 -18.52 -2.95
CA ALA A 66 21.49 -17.76 -4.16
C ALA A 66 20.24 -16.88 -4.01
N ARG A 67 20.27 -15.69 -4.62
CA ARG A 67 19.11 -14.82 -4.73
C ARG A 67 18.43 -15.08 -6.07
N THR A 68 17.12 -15.27 -6.02
CA THR A 68 16.32 -15.44 -7.25
C THR A 68 15.42 -14.24 -7.44
N LEU A 69 15.28 -13.80 -8.68
CA LEU A 69 14.33 -12.76 -9.05
C LEU A 69 12.90 -13.26 -8.88
N SER A 70 12.06 -12.39 -8.36
CA SER A 70 10.63 -12.62 -8.16
C SER A 70 9.87 -11.31 -8.29
N LEU A 71 8.58 -11.38 -8.60
CA LEU A 71 7.71 -10.21 -8.59
C LEU A 71 7.37 -9.83 -7.15
N ARG A 72 7.41 -8.53 -6.86
CA ARG A 72 7.01 -7.94 -5.59
C ARG A 72 5.52 -8.21 -5.39
N GLN A 73 5.18 -9.07 -4.42
CA GLN A 73 3.79 -9.47 -4.16
C GLN A 73 3.06 -8.56 -3.17
N ARG A 74 3.81 -7.91 -2.27
CA ARG A 74 3.32 -7.07 -1.17
C ARG A 74 4.32 -5.97 -0.85
N ALA A 75 3.84 -4.81 -0.43
CA ALA A 75 4.70 -3.70 -0.04
C ALA A 75 5.45 -3.99 1.29
N ALA A 76 4.84 -4.72 2.22
CA ALA A 76 5.40 -5.11 3.50
C ALA A 76 6.73 -5.88 3.38
N ALA A 77 6.86 -6.76 2.38
CA ALA A 77 8.08 -7.53 2.16
C ALA A 77 9.29 -6.62 1.87
N SER A 78 9.08 -5.56 1.09
CA SER A 78 10.11 -4.55 0.82
C SER A 78 10.44 -3.73 2.06
N ALA A 79 9.45 -3.44 2.91
CA ALA A 79 9.68 -2.69 4.13
C ALA A 79 10.63 -3.42 5.11
N LEU A 80 10.52 -4.75 5.22
CA LEU A 80 11.46 -5.55 6.02
C LEU A 80 12.87 -5.54 5.42
N ALA A 81 13.01 -5.56 4.09
CA ALA A 81 14.31 -5.42 3.44
C ALA A 81 14.94 -4.05 3.70
N LEU A 82 14.14 -2.98 3.70
CA LEU A 82 14.59 -1.63 4.04
C LEU A 82 15.00 -1.52 5.52
N LEU A 83 14.22 -2.09 6.46
CA LEU A 83 14.62 -2.14 7.87
C LEU A 83 15.99 -2.82 8.05
N ARG A 84 16.25 -3.89 7.29
CA ARG A 84 17.57 -4.55 7.30
C ARG A 84 18.70 -3.62 6.89
N SER A 85 18.47 -2.72 5.94
CA SER A 85 19.49 -1.74 5.51
C SER A 85 19.84 -0.72 6.60
N LEU A 86 18.95 -0.51 7.58
CA LEU A 86 19.15 0.41 8.71
C LEU A 86 19.85 -0.25 9.91
N SER A 87 20.08 -1.57 9.89
CA SER A 87 20.54 -2.32 11.07
C SER A 87 21.91 -1.90 11.64
N LEU A 88 22.77 -1.28 10.83
CA LEU A 88 24.08 -0.78 11.27
C LEU A 88 23.95 0.44 12.19
N ASP A 89 22.96 1.28 11.98
CA ASP A 89 22.70 2.52 12.72
C ASP A 89 21.19 2.81 12.70
N PRO A 90 20.39 2.06 13.47
CA PRO A 90 18.94 2.20 13.45
C PRO A 90 18.55 3.57 14.03
N PRO A 91 17.70 4.35 13.35
CA PRO A 91 17.31 5.67 13.80
C PRO A 91 16.37 5.64 15.00
N GLU A 92 16.45 6.66 15.86
CA GLU A 92 15.61 6.80 17.06
C GLU A 92 14.10 6.87 16.74
N ASP A 93 13.69 7.58 15.69
CA ASP A 93 12.30 7.63 15.20
C ASP A 93 12.25 7.98 13.70
N VAL A 94 11.71 7.06 12.89
CA VAL A 94 11.54 7.27 11.45
C VAL A 94 10.23 6.66 10.95
N LEU A 95 9.57 7.35 10.03
CA LEU A 95 8.50 6.84 9.21
C LEU A 95 9.02 6.52 7.81
N LEU A 96 9.12 5.23 7.49
CA LEU A 96 9.43 4.72 6.16
C LEU A 96 8.14 4.70 5.32
N VAL A 97 8.21 5.22 4.11
CA VAL A 97 7.09 5.38 3.18
C VAL A 97 7.43 4.66 1.89
N LEU A 98 6.75 3.55 1.59
CA LEU A 98 7.08 2.68 0.46
C LEU A 98 5.87 2.48 -0.48
N PRO A 99 5.54 3.48 -1.31
CA PRO A 99 4.54 3.32 -2.37
C PRO A 99 5.10 2.46 -3.51
N GLY A 100 4.21 1.83 -4.28
CA GLY A 100 4.54 1.33 -5.60
C GLY A 100 3.71 0.13 -6.03
N LEU A 101 4.01 -0.35 -7.24
CA LEU A 101 3.36 -1.52 -7.82
C LEU A 101 3.71 -2.83 -7.10
N VAL A 102 2.70 -3.67 -6.94
CA VAL A 102 2.80 -5.06 -6.53
C VAL A 102 2.05 -5.93 -7.53
N VAL A 103 2.53 -7.14 -7.79
CA VAL A 103 1.88 -8.11 -8.68
C VAL A 103 1.43 -9.30 -7.86
N ARG A 104 0.13 -9.58 -7.84
CA ARG A 104 -0.50 -10.70 -7.13
C ARG A 104 -0.35 -12.02 -7.90
N ASN A 105 -0.39 -13.16 -7.21
CA ASN A 105 -0.18 -14.48 -7.82
C ASN A 105 -1.41 -14.95 -8.68
N PRO A 106 -1.23 -15.73 -9.77
CA PRO A 106 -2.12 -15.86 -10.93
C PRO A 106 -3.21 -16.94 -10.87
N LYS A 107 -3.73 -17.33 -9.69
CA LYS A 107 -4.93 -18.19 -9.66
C LYS A 107 -6.22 -17.49 -10.18
N ARG A 108 -6.12 -16.29 -10.78
CA ARG A 108 -7.22 -15.51 -11.37
C ARG A 108 -6.82 -14.85 -12.70
N PRO A 109 -7.75 -14.72 -13.68
CA PRO A 109 -7.48 -14.16 -15.00
C PRO A 109 -7.86 -12.66 -15.05
N SER A 110 -6.86 -11.76 -15.08
CA SER A 110 -6.86 -10.30 -15.39
C SER A 110 -5.69 -9.63 -14.63
N PRO A 111 -5.18 -8.44 -15.04
CA PRO A 111 -3.81 -8.05 -14.69
C PRO A 111 -3.64 -7.90 -13.18
N GLN A 112 -2.67 -8.67 -12.68
CA GLN A 112 -2.37 -8.93 -11.28
C GLN A 112 -1.76 -7.75 -10.53
N ALA A 113 -1.58 -6.60 -11.17
CA ALA A 113 -0.82 -5.49 -10.62
C ALA A 113 -1.73 -4.46 -9.94
N ALA A 114 -1.38 -4.09 -8.71
CA ALA A 114 -2.06 -3.08 -7.91
C ALA A 114 -1.02 -2.15 -7.27
N HIS A 115 -1.43 -0.96 -6.83
CA HIS A 115 -0.57 -0.10 -6.03
C HIS A 115 -0.81 -0.32 -4.54
N GLN A 116 0.26 -0.51 -3.81
CA GLN A 116 0.24 -0.55 -2.35
C GLN A 116 1.13 0.53 -1.76
N LEU A 117 0.80 0.94 -0.54
CA LEU A 117 1.65 1.77 0.29
C LEU A 117 1.94 1.02 1.59
N ALA A 118 3.21 0.74 1.87
CA ALA A 118 3.64 0.35 3.21
C ALA A 118 4.16 1.58 3.97
N LEU A 119 3.62 1.81 5.15
CA LEU A 119 4.07 2.78 6.13
C LEU A 119 4.65 2.00 7.31
N VAL A 120 5.93 2.20 7.61
CA VAL A 120 6.58 1.57 8.76
C VAL A 120 7.15 2.63 9.67
N ARG A 121 6.63 2.72 10.90
CA ARG A 121 7.26 3.53 11.94
C ARG A 121 8.19 2.64 12.73
N LEU A 122 9.49 2.94 12.70
CA LEU A 122 10.50 2.34 13.57
C LEU A 122 10.86 3.37 14.64
N VAL A 123 10.91 2.94 15.91
CA VAL A 123 11.24 3.82 17.03
C VAL A 123 12.06 3.09 18.09
N GLU A 124 12.97 3.79 18.75
CA GLU A 124 13.75 3.34 19.91
C GLU A 124 12.93 3.41 21.21
N ARG A 125 11.78 2.71 21.20
CA ARG A 125 10.98 2.39 22.39
C ARG A 125 10.00 1.29 22.04
N GLU A 126 9.29 0.80 23.06
CA GLU A 126 8.14 -0.07 22.82
C GLU A 126 6.93 0.70 22.28
N LEU A 127 6.34 0.17 21.21
CA LEU A 127 5.04 0.55 20.66
C LEU A 127 4.01 -0.54 20.97
N GLY A 128 2.79 -0.12 21.30
CA GLY A 128 1.69 -0.99 21.68
C GLY A 128 0.45 -0.84 20.79
N GLY A 129 -0.67 -1.39 21.28
CA GLY A 129 -1.95 -1.34 20.58
C GLY A 129 -2.54 0.07 20.47
N ILE A 130 -2.19 0.97 21.39
CA ILE A 130 -2.65 2.37 21.37
C ILE A 130 -2.06 3.07 20.16
N GLU A 131 -0.73 3.03 19.98
CA GLU A 131 -0.09 3.69 18.84
C GLU A 131 -0.49 3.06 17.50
N LEU A 132 -0.74 1.74 17.47
CA LEU A 132 -1.27 1.07 16.27
C LEU A 132 -2.68 1.58 15.93
N ALA A 133 -3.57 1.68 16.92
CA ALA A 133 -4.92 2.20 16.71
C ALA A 133 -4.91 3.67 16.27
N GLU A 134 -4.03 4.49 16.84
CA GLU A 134 -3.83 5.89 16.43
C GLU A 134 -3.32 6.00 15.00
N MET A 135 -2.33 5.18 14.62
CA MET A 135 -1.79 5.10 13.26
C MET A 135 -2.90 4.82 12.24
N VAL A 136 -3.72 3.80 12.52
CA VAL A 136 -4.84 3.42 11.65
C VAL A 136 -5.88 4.54 11.59
N GLN A 137 -6.35 5.01 12.74
CA GLN A 137 -7.42 6.00 12.79
C GLN A 137 -7.05 7.29 12.06
N LYS A 138 -5.84 7.82 12.29
CA LYS A 138 -5.39 9.07 11.68
C LYS A 138 -5.20 8.91 10.17
N THR A 139 -4.63 7.79 9.75
CA THR A 139 -4.46 7.51 8.32
C THR A 139 -5.81 7.39 7.63
N ILE A 140 -6.74 6.56 8.12
CA ILE A 140 -8.06 6.37 7.49
C ILE A 140 -8.87 7.67 7.48
N LYS A 141 -8.88 8.45 8.57
CA LYS A 141 -9.56 9.75 8.58
C LYS A 141 -8.97 10.74 7.56
N SER A 142 -7.68 10.64 7.24
CA SER A 142 -7.05 11.51 6.25
C SER A 142 -7.39 11.10 4.81
N VAL A 143 -7.39 9.80 4.50
CA VAL A 143 -7.57 9.32 3.11
C VAL A 143 -9.03 9.04 2.75
N LEU A 144 -9.86 8.67 3.74
CA LEU A 144 -11.29 8.33 3.60
C LEU A 144 -12.14 8.99 4.71
N PRO A 145 -12.18 10.33 4.79
CA PRO A 145 -12.84 11.05 5.90
C PRO A 145 -14.35 10.82 6.02
N LYS A 146 -15.02 10.32 4.96
CA LYS A 146 -16.48 10.13 4.94
C LYS A 146 -16.89 8.68 5.23
N GLN A 147 -15.97 7.72 5.09
CA GLN A 147 -16.31 6.31 5.13
C GLN A 147 -16.11 5.74 6.54
N PRO A 148 -17.14 5.09 7.11
CA PRO A 148 -16.93 4.22 8.26
C PRO A 148 -15.93 3.12 7.93
N TYR A 149 -15.11 2.74 8.91
CA TYR A 149 -14.18 1.62 8.80
C TYR A 149 -14.35 0.65 9.98
N ARG A 150 -13.91 -0.59 9.80
CA ARG A 150 -13.85 -1.62 10.85
C ARG A 150 -12.52 -2.35 10.80
N LEU A 151 -12.17 -2.98 11.92
CA LEU A 151 -10.97 -3.80 12.06
C LEU A 151 -11.36 -5.25 12.32
N LEU A 152 -10.76 -6.17 11.58
CA LEU A 152 -10.98 -7.61 11.74
C LEU A 152 -9.63 -8.30 12.05
N PRO A 153 -9.55 -9.14 13.09
CA PRO A 153 -8.31 -9.82 13.40
C PRO A 153 -7.92 -10.79 12.28
N ILE A 154 -6.63 -10.82 11.94
CA ILE A 154 -6.05 -11.74 10.96
C ILE A 154 -4.74 -12.32 11.49
N ALA A 155 -4.34 -13.48 10.99
CA ALA A 155 -2.99 -14.00 11.19
C ALA A 155 -2.04 -13.40 10.13
N ASP A 156 -0.80 -13.12 10.53
CA ASP A 156 0.26 -12.67 9.63
C ASP A 156 1.61 -13.17 10.16
N ASP A 157 2.50 -13.53 9.25
CA ASP A 157 3.78 -14.16 9.59
C ASP A 157 4.77 -13.16 10.22
N ASP A 158 4.64 -11.88 9.92
CA ASP A 158 5.61 -10.84 10.31
C ASP A 158 5.10 -9.92 11.41
N THR A 159 3.80 -9.93 11.69
CA THR A 159 3.17 -8.98 12.63
C THR A 159 2.38 -9.64 13.76
N LEU A 160 2.33 -8.95 14.91
CA LEU A 160 1.50 -9.24 16.07
C LEU A 160 0.26 -8.35 16.05
N ASN A 161 -0.84 -8.84 16.63
CA ASN A 161 -2.13 -8.14 16.72
C ASN A 161 -2.57 -7.60 15.35
N SER A 162 -2.39 -8.43 14.33
CA SER A 162 -2.60 -8.02 12.95
C SER A 162 -4.10 -7.87 12.68
N MET A 163 -4.45 -6.77 12.03
CA MET A 163 -5.83 -6.45 11.70
C MET A 163 -5.95 -6.18 10.21
N GLN A 164 -6.98 -6.72 9.57
CA GLN A 164 -7.48 -6.23 8.30
C GLN A 164 -8.31 -4.97 8.54
N ILE A 165 -8.16 -4.00 7.65
CA ILE A 165 -8.92 -2.75 7.66
C ILE A 165 -9.91 -2.83 6.51
N ASP A 166 -11.21 -2.79 6.83
CA ASP A 166 -12.27 -2.66 5.84
C ASP A 166 -12.89 -1.27 5.92
N ALA A 167 -13.21 -0.68 4.77
CA ALA A 167 -14.03 0.53 4.68
C ALA A 167 -15.40 0.23 4.04
N ARG A 168 -16.41 1.04 4.40
CA ARG A 168 -17.77 0.85 3.91
C ARG A 168 -17.92 1.40 2.49
N ASP A 169 -18.46 0.57 1.60
CA ASP A 169 -18.91 0.94 0.26
C ASP A 169 -20.40 0.57 0.09
N GLY A 170 -21.28 1.58 0.16
CA GLY A 170 -22.72 1.36 0.24
C GLY A 170 -23.10 0.42 1.39
N ARG A 171 -23.64 -0.77 1.07
CA ARG A 171 -23.98 -1.80 2.06
C ARG A 171 -22.83 -2.78 2.34
N ASN A 172 -21.80 -2.80 1.50
CA ASN A 172 -20.71 -3.75 1.53
C ASN A 172 -19.52 -3.23 2.33
N TRP A 173 -18.64 -4.13 2.75
CA TRP A 173 -17.36 -3.82 3.37
C TRP A 173 -16.24 -4.28 2.45
N MET A 174 -15.35 -3.35 2.10
CA MET A 174 -14.24 -3.57 1.18
C MET A 174 -12.92 -3.55 1.96
N PRO A 175 -12.07 -4.59 1.84
CA PRO A 175 -10.72 -4.56 2.40
C PRO A 175 -9.90 -3.47 1.72
N ILE A 176 -9.30 -2.57 2.50
CA ILE A 176 -8.50 -1.44 2.00
C ILE A 176 -7.07 -1.42 2.57
N GLY A 177 -6.75 -2.35 3.46
CA GLY A 177 -5.44 -2.42 4.06
C GLY A 177 -5.36 -3.39 5.22
N ARG A 178 -4.20 -3.38 5.86
CA ARG A 178 -3.88 -4.22 7.01
C ARG A 178 -2.82 -3.54 7.86
N CYS A 179 -2.80 -3.84 9.14
CA CYS A 179 -1.84 -3.27 10.06
C CYS A 179 -1.41 -4.28 11.12
N GLY A 180 -0.30 -4.00 11.80
CA GLY A 180 0.16 -4.79 12.94
C GLY A 180 1.47 -4.27 13.49
N ARG A 181 1.87 -4.76 14.66
CA ARG A 181 3.21 -4.50 15.20
C ARG A 181 4.18 -5.54 14.64
N ILE A 182 5.30 -5.15 14.06
CA ILE A 182 6.31 -6.11 13.59
C ILE A 182 6.77 -6.99 14.76
N LYS A 183 6.78 -8.30 14.55
CA LYS A 183 7.19 -9.28 15.56
C LYS A 183 8.63 -9.01 16.01
N PRO A 184 8.94 -9.17 17.31
CA PRO A 184 10.33 -9.11 17.79
C PRO A 184 11.29 -10.00 17.00
N ALA A 185 10.85 -11.22 16.64
CA ALA A 185 11.64 -12.13 15.82
C ALA A 185 11.88 -11.62 14.39
N SER A 186 10.87 -11.03 13.74
CA SER A 186 11.03 -10.43 12.41
C SER A 186 11.94 -9.20 12.43
N LEU A 187 11.87 -8.38 13.48
CA LEU A 187 12.75 -7.23 13.67
C LEU A 187 14.19 -7.66 13.94
N HIS A 188 14.39 -8.65 14.81
CA HIS A 188 15.68 -9.30 15.05
C HIS A 188 16.27 -9.89 13.75
N ASN A 189 15.44 -10.54 12.92
CA ASN A 189 15.88 -11.06 11.63
C ASN A 189 16.32 -9.97 10.65
N CYS A 190 15.89 -8.73 10.84
CA CYS A 190 16.40 -7.55 10.12
C CYS A 190 17.72 -7.03 10.69
N GLY A 191 18.20 -7.54 11.83
CA GLY A 191 19.41 -7.06 12.51
C GLY A 191 19.15 -5.90 13.47
N ILE A 192 17.89 -5.58 13.77
CA ILE A 192 17.52 -4.52 14.72
C ILE A 192 17.18 -5.15 16.08
N ASN A 193 17.73 -4.62 17.16
CA ASN A 193 17.55 -5.16 18.51
C ASN A 193 16.12 -4.89 19.04
N PRO A 194 15.26 -5.93 19.20
CA PRO A 194 13.86 -5.76 19.60
C PRO A 194 13.67 -5.35 21.07
N ASN A 195 14.72 -5.37 21.89
CA ASN A 195 14.67 -4.88 23.27
C ASN A 195 14.82 -3.35 23.37
N THR A 196 15.29 -2.72 22.29
CA THR A 196 15.49 -1.25 22.22
C THR A 196 14.53 -0.62 21.23
N HIS A 197 14.23 -1.31 20.14
CA HIS A 197 13.39 -0.81 19.07
C HIS A 197 12.12 -1.64 18.89
N SER A 198 11.08 -0.98 18.42
CA SER A 198 9.88 -1.65 17.92
C SER A 198 9.38 -0.96 16.66
N ALA A 199 8.52 -1.64 15.90
CA ALA A 199 7.99 -1.10 14.67
C ALA A 199 6.51 -1.42 14.45
N LEU A 200 5.77 -0.45 13.91
CA LEU A 200 4.40 -0.62 13.43
C LEU A 200 4.41 -0.65 11.90
N LEU A 201 3.57 -1.51 11.33
CA LEU A 201 3.33 -1.61 9.90
C LEU A 201 1.86 -1.29 9.62
N LEU A 202 1.64 -0.43 8.62
CA LEU A 202 0.36 -0.20 7.97
C LEU A 202 0.56 -0.35 6.46
N GLU A 203 -0.15 -1.29 5.85
CA GLU A 203 -0.18 -1.52 4.41
C GLU A 203 -1.57 -1.10 3.88
N LEU A 204 -1.60 -0.28 2.84
CA LEU A 204 -2.82 0.24 2.23
C LEU A 204 -2.91 -0.20 0.76
N GLU A 205 -4.12 -0.55 0.32
CA GLU A 205 -4.45 -0.79 -1.09
C GLU A 205 -4.84 0.55 -1.72
N LEU A 206 -3.91 1.19 -2.44
CA LEU A 206 -4.09 2.56 -2.91
C LEU A 206 -5.19 2.66 -3.96
N ASP A 207 -5.30 1.67 -4.85
CA ASP A 207 -6.30 1.65 -5.91
C ASP A 207 -7.72 1.60 -5.34
N ASP A 208 -7.95 0.70 -4.38
CA ASP A 208 -9.24 0.54 -3.69
C ASP A 208 -9.61 1.79 -2.89
N ILE A 209 -8.63 2.45 -2.25
CA ILE A 209 -8.85 3.70 -1.52
C ILE A 209 -9.27 4.83 -2.47
N VAL A 210 -8.59 5.01 -3.61
CA VAL A 210 -8.98 6.04 -4.59
C VAL A 210 -10.36 5.74 -5.18
N ALA A 211 -10.62 4.47 -5.54
CA ALA A 211 -11.92 4.06 -6.04
C ALA A 211 -13.05 4.39 -5.05
N LEU A 212 -12.85 4.07 -3.77
CA LEU A 212 -13.83 4.38 -2.73
C LEU A 212 -13.96 5.88 -2.46
N ARG A 213 -12.84 6.62 -2.46
CA ARG A 213 -12.79 8.07 -2.21
C ARG A 213 -13.55 8.85 -3.28
N LYS A 214 -13.44 8.42 -4.53
CA LYS A 214 -14.07 9.05 -5.71
C LYS A 214 -15.41 8.41 -6.09
N SER A 215 -15.82 7.33 -5.41
CA SER A 215 -17.01 6.53 -5.76
C SER A 215 -16.98 6.02 -7.20
N LEU A 216 -15.84 5.45 -7.62
CA LEU A 216 -15.67 4.92 -8.97
C LEU A 216 -16.60 3.72 -9.20
N PRO A 217 -17.30 3.66 -10.35
CA PRO A 217 -18.12 2.51 -10.71
C PRO A 217 -17.27 1.29 -11.11
N ASP A 218 -16.06 1.52 -11.62
CA ASP A 218 -15.10 0.49 -11.99
C ASP A 218 -13.67 0.98 -11.68
N ILE A 219 -12.88 0.15 -11.00
CA ILE A 219 -11.47 0.43 -10.66
C ILE A 219 -10.57 0.52 -11.90
N ALA A 220 -10.99 -0.08 -13.03
CA ALA A 220 -10.27 0.03 -14.30
C ALA A 220 -10.16 1.48 -14.80
N LEU A 221 -11.06 2.37 -14.36
CA LEU A 221 -11.05 3.79 -14.73
C LEU A 221 -9.80 4.53 -14.26
N LEU A 222 -9.12 4.05 -13.21
CA LEU A 222 -7.82 4.59 -12.76
C LEU A 222 -6.75 4.57 -13.85
N ARG A 223 -6.93 3.72 -14.87
CA ARG A 223 -5.98 3.53 -15.98
C ARG A 223 -6.61 3.83 -17.34
N SER A 224 -7.75 4.51 -17.37
CA SER A 224 -8.44 4.81 -18.62
C SER A 224 -7.58 5.70 -19.53
N GLU A 225 -7.52 5.34 -20.81
CA GLU A 225 -6.89 6.16 -21.86
C GLU A 225 -7.82 7.26 -22.37
N ASN A 226 -9.10 7.26 -21.96
CA ASN A 226 -10.01 8.34 -22.28
C ASN A 226 -9.56 9.62 -21.57
N ALA A 227 -9.31 10.69 -22.34
CA ALA A 227 -8.78 11.95 -21.82
C ALA A 227 -9.68 12.60 -20.74
N ASP A 228 -11.01 12.52 -20.89
CA ASP A 228 -11.96 13.09 -19.92
C ASP A 228 -11.92 12.31 -18.60
N VAL A 229 -11.81 10.98 -18.65
CA VAL A 229 -11.63 10.15 -17.44
C VAL A 229 -10.27 10.40 -16.80
N ALA A 230 -9.20 10.42 -17.60
CA ALA A 230 -7.84 10.63 -17.12
C ALA A 230 -7.69 11.98 -16.42
N GLN A 231 -8.34 13.03 -16.93
CA GLN A 231 -8.37 14.35 -16.30
C GLN A 231 -9.01 14.31 -14.90
N GLN A 232 -10.08 13.53 -14.73
CA GLN A 232 -10.70 13.33 -13.42
C GLN A 232 -9.81 12.53 -12.44
N MET A 233 -8.83 11.77 -12.93
CA MET A 233 -7.88 11.01 -12.10
C MET A 233 -6.71 11.86 -11.58
N LEU A 234 -6.72 13.17 -11.79
CA LEU A 234 -5.66 14.08 -11.32
C LEU A 234 -5.87 14.61 -9.90
N ASN A 235 -7.04 14.37 -9.29
CA ASN A 235 -7.37 14.82 -7.93
C ASN A 235 -8.35 13.85 -7.23
N LEU A 236 -8.70 14.13 -5.98
CA LEU A 236 -9.58 13.30 -5.15
C LEU A 236 -11.06 13.71 -5.15
N GLU A 237 -11.48 14.62 -6.04
CA GLU A 237 -12.91 14.96 -6.16
C GLU A 237 -13.74 13.75 -6.62
N PRO A 238 -15.04 13.66 -6.27
CA PRO A 238 -15.90 12.57 -6.74
C PRO A 238 -15.87 12.43 -8.27
N TYR A 239 -15.99 11.19 -8.75
CA TYR A 239 -16.06 10.92 -10.19
C TYR A 239 -17.40 11.36 -10.76
N GLU A 240 -17.35 12.07 -11.87
CA GLU A 240 -18.50 12.46 -12.67
C GLU A 240 -18.60 11.52 -13.88
N ALA A 241 -19.71 10.79 -13.95
CA ALA A 241 -19.98 9.88 -15.05
C ALA A 241 -20.00 10.65 -16.38
N ILE A 242 -19.39 10.07 -17.42
CA ILE A 242 -19.34 10.64 -18.77
C ILE A 242 -20.14 9.78 -19.77
N GLY A 243 -20.70 10.42 -20.80
CA GLY A 243 -21.36 9.72 -21.92
C GLY A 243 -22.61 8.91 -21.56
N GLU A 244 -22.67 7.64 -21.98
CA GLU A 244 -23.82 6.75 -21.73
C GLU A 244 -24.03 6.42 -20.25
N GLU A 245 -22.97 6.44 -19.43
CA GLU A 245 -23.09 6.24 -17.97
C GLU A 245 -23.89 7.38 -17.34
N ALA A 246 -23.58 8.63 -17.71
CA ALA A 246 -24.31 9.81 -17.23
C ALA A 246 -25.81 9.75 -17.59
N ARG A 247 -26.12 9.25 -18.79
CA ARG A 247 -27.51 9.11 -19.27
C ARG A 247 -28.29 8.05 -18.49
N LYS A 248 -27.65 6.95 -18.06
CA LYS A 248 -28.27 5.92 -17.23
C LYS A 248 -28.52 6.41 -15.81
N THR A 249 -27.59 7.15 -15.20
CA THR A 249 -27.76 7.69 -13.84
C THR A 249 -28.86 8.76 -13.76
N ALA A 250 -29.01 9.57 -14.82
CA ALA A 250 -30.07 10.57 -14.92
C ALA A 250 -31.49 10.01 -15.15
N GLN A 251 -31.62 8.77 -15.63
CA GLN A 251 -32.93 8.11 -15.85
C GLN A 251 -33.43 7.29 -14.64
N VAL A 252 -32.59 7.08 -13.63
CA VAL A 252 -32.90 6.27 -12.43
C VAL A 252 -33.04 7.17 -11.18
N SER A 253 -32.85 8.48 -11.32
CA SER A 253 -33.00 9.49 -10.26
C SER A 253 -34.38 10.14 -10.26
#